data_AF-A0A533SH44-F1
#
_entry.id   AF-A0A533SH44-F1
#
_cell.length_a   1.000
_cell.length_b   1.000
_cell.length_c   1.000
_cell.angle_alpha   90.00
_cell.angle_beta   90.00
_cell.angle_gamma   90.00
#
_symmetry.space_group_name_H-M   'P 1'
#
loop_
_entity.id
_entity.type
_entity.pdbx_description
1 polymer ?
#
loop_
_entity_poly.entity_id
_entity_poly.type
_entity_poly.pdbx_seq_one_letter_code
_entity_poly.pdbx_strand_id
1 'polypeptide(L)' 'MISASGIRDIFEPEAARGLFFALGHVIGKGLDGAVALGRDSRPSGQPLSTALLDGLVDSGLSPRYSGLCTVPV' A
#
# COMPACT_ATOMS: atom_id res chain seq x y z
N MET A 1 -5.46 -13.51 -5.19
CA MET A 1 -6.38 -13.98 -4.11
C MET A 1 -6.57 -12.89 -3.04
N ILE A 2 -7.82 -12.58 -2.68
CA ILE A 2 -8.14 -11.68 -1.55
C ILE A 2 -8.60 -12.54 -0.37
N SER A 3 -8.04 -12.31 0.81
CA SER A 3 -8.46 -12.97 2.05
C SER A 3 -8.56 -11.97 3.20
N ALA A 4 -9.04 -12.43 4.36
CA ALA A 4 -9.08 -11.61 5.58
C ALA A 4 -7.69 -11.11 6.00
N SER A 5 -6.62 -11.80 5.62
CA SER A 5 -5.23 -11.42 5.91
C SER A 5 -4.59 -10.53 4.84
N GLY A 6 -5.34 -10.12 3.82
CA GLY A 6 -4.88 -9.21 2.77
C GLY A 6 -4.93 -9.80 1.35
N ILE A 7 -4.26 -9.10 0.43
CA ILE A 7 -4.23 -9.42 -1.00
C ILE A 7 -2.91 -10.09 -1.32
N ARG A 8 -2.97 -11.23 -2.02
CA ARG A 8 -1.79 -11.98 -2.47
C ARG A 8 -1.94 -12.36 -3.93
N ASP A 9 -1.01 -11.89 -4.75
CA ASP A 9 -0.93 -12.23 -6.17
C ASP A 9 0.48 -12.00 -6.72
N ILE A 10 0.68 -12.38 -7.99
CA ILE A 10 1.86 -11.99 -8.75
C ILE A 10 1.57 -10.65 -9.41
N PHE A 11 2.33 -9.63 -9.00
CA PHE A 11 2.21 -8.28 -9.55
C PHE A 11 3.49 -7.91 -10.28
N GLU A 12 3.35 -7.59 -11.57
CA GLU A 12 4.37 -6.82 -12.28
C GLU A 12 4.24 -5.36 -11.79
N PRO A 13 5.31 -4.76 -11.22
CA PRO A 13 5.22 -3.48 -10.53
C PRO A 13 4.62 -2.33 -11.33
N GLU A 14 5.01 -2.17 -12.59
CA GLU A 14 4.58 -1.02 -13.39
C GLU A 14 3.13 -1.18 -13.84
N ALA A 15 2.74 -2.35 -14.31
CA ALA A 15 1.36 -2.67 -14.68
C ALA A 15 0.40 -2.61 -13.47
N ALA A 16 0.88 -2.99 -12.28
CA ALA A 16 0.08 -2.97 -11.06
C ALA A 16 0.04 -1.61 -10.35
N ARG A 17 0.83 -0.62 -10.77
CA ARG A 17 0.92 0.69 -10.11
C ARG A 17 -0.46 1.35 -9.94
N GLY A 18 -1.27 1.35 -11.00
CA GLY A 18 -2.62 1.92 -10.97
C GLY A 18 -3.57 1.22 -10.00
N LEU A 19 -3.46 -0.11 -9.88
CA LEU A 19 -4.25 -0.89 -8.91
C LEU A 19 -3.88 -0.51 -7.47
N PHE A 20 -2.59 -0.38 -7.17
CA PHE A 20 -2.13 -0.02 -5.82
C PHE A 20 -2.48 1.42 -5.46
N PHE A 21 -2.42 2.35 -6.41
CA PHE A 21 -2.94 3.71 -6.23
C PHE A 21 -4.44 3.69 -5.87
N ALA A 22 -5.27 3.02 -6.67
CA ALA A 22 -6.70 2.94 -6.42
C ALA A 22 -7.02 2.27 -5.08
N LEU A 23 -6.26 1.23 -4.72
CA LEU A 23 -6.37 0.57 -3.42
C LEU A 23 -6.08 1.55 -2.27
N GLY A 24 -5.02 2.34 -2.38
CA GLY A 24 -4.66 3.34 -1.38
C GLY A 24 -5.75 4.38 -1.21
N HIS A 25 -6.29 4.88 -2.34
CA HIS A 25 -7.37 5.86 -2.32
C HIS A 25 -8.62 5.31 -1.61
N VAL A 26 -9.06 4.09 -1.96
CA VAL A 26 -10.24 3.47 -1.37
C VAL A 26 -10.05 3.19 0.12
N ILE A 27 -8.89 2.66 0.52
CA ILE A 27 -8.55 2.45 1.94
C ILE A 27 -8.65 3.79 2.68
N GLY A 28 -8.06 4.85 2.13
CA GLY A 28 -8.02 6.13 2.81
C GLY A 28 -9.35 6.86 2.89
N LYS A 29 -10.29 6.60 1.98
CA LYS A 29 -11.70 7.06 2.12
C LYS A 29 -12.49 6.29 3.17
N GLY A 30 -12.09 5.05 3.47
CA GLY A 30 -12.79 4.18 4.42
C GLY A 30 -12.29 4.24 5.86
N LEU A 31 -11.22 5.00 6.13
CA LEU A 31 -10.59 5.07 7.45
C LEU A 31 -10.61 6.50 8.01
N ASP A 32 -11.15 6.66 9.21
CA ASP A 32 -11.01 7.88 10.01
C ASP A 32 -9.80 7.73 10.94
N GLY A 33 -8.60 8.03 10.45
CA GLY A 33 -7.40 7.97 11.29
C GLY A 33 -6.06 7.97 10.59
N ALA A 34 -5.00 7.79 11.38
CA ALA A 34 -3.63 7.72 10.89
C ALA A 34 -3.29 6.31 10.40
N VAL A 35 -2.83 6.20 9.16
CA VAL A 35 -2.37 4.94 8.55
C VAL A 35 -0.85 4.88 8.59
N ALA A 36 -0.30 3.76 9.07
CA ALA A 36 1.11 3.45 8.89
C ALA A 36 1.29 2.57 7.65
N LEU A 37 2.33 2.84 6.86
CA LEU A 37 2.65 2.08 5.66
C LEU A 37 4.12 1.67 5.66
N GLY A 38 4.37 0.39 5.37
CA GLY A 38 5.71 -0.16 5.20
C GLY A 38 5.73 -1.23 4.12
N ARG A 39 6.93 -1.70 3.79
CA ARG A 39 7.18 -2.77 2.83
C ARG A 39 8.26 -3.71 3.33
N ASP A 40 8.28 -4.93 2.78
CA ASP A 40 9.42 -5.83 2.96
C ASP A 40 10.52 -5.58 1.91
N SER A 41 11.46 -6.53 1.82
CA SER A 41 12.64 -6.46 0.95
C SER A 41 12.40 -6.93 -0.49
N ARG A 42 11.17 -7.30 -0.88
CA ARG A 42 10.89 -7.69 -2.28
C ARG A 42 11.18 -6.50 -3.20
N PRO A 43 11.82 -6.73 -4.37
CA PRO A 43 12.14 -5.65 -5.32
C PRO A 43 10.90 -4.86 -5.78
N SER A 44 9.77 -5.57 -5.95
CA SER A 44 8.47 -4.96 -6.26
C SER A 44 7.89 -4.12 -5.13
N GLY A 45 8.39 -4.29 -3.90
CA GLY A 45 7.86 -3.63 -2.71
C GLY A 45 7.94 -2.11 -2.80
N GLN A 46 9.08 -1.55 -3.25
CA GLN A 46 9.26 -0.10 -3.34
C GLN A 46 8.29 0.59 -4.31
N PRO A 47 8.20 0.21 -5.60
CA PRO A 47 7.28 0.86 -6.53
C PRO A 47 5.81 0.70 -6.10
N LEU A 48 5.43 -0.49 -5.61
CA LEU A 48 4.05 -0.75 -5.19
C LEU A 48 3.68 -0.02 -3.89
N SER A 49 4.58 0.08 -2.91
CA SER A 49 4.34 0.86 -1.69
C SER A 49 4.25 2.35 -1.97
N THR A 50 5.05 2.87 -2.92
CA THR A 50 4.95 4.26 -3.34
C THR A 50 3.59 4.55 -4.00
N ALA A 51 3.14 3.69 -4.92
CA ALA A 51 1.83 3.87 -5.54
C ALA A 51 0.68 3.83 -4.51
N LEU A 52 0.76 2.93 -3.54
CA LEU A 52 -0.21 2.84 -2.45
C LEU A 52 -0.18 4.09 -1.56
N LEU A 53 1.00 4.61 -1.25
CA LEU A 53 1.19 5.85 -0.50
C LEU A 53 0.55 7.03 -1.23
N ASP A 54 0.79 7.15 -2.54
CA ASP A 54 0.23 8.21 -3.39
C ASP A 54 -1.31 8.19 -3.32
N GLY A 55 -1.92 7.00 -3.40
CA GLY A 55 -3.37 6.85 -3.28
C GLY A 55 -3.91 7.25 -1.91
N LEU A 56 -3.23 6.89 -0.82
CA LEU A 56 -3.61 7.29 0.53
C LEU A 56 -3.51 8.81 0.74
N VAL A 57 -2.49 9.45 0.17
CA VAL A 57 -2.35 10.92 0.22
C VAL A 57 -3.47 11.59 -0.59
N ASP A 58 -3.76 11.07 -1.78
CA ASP A 58 -4.82 11.58 -2.65
C ASP A 58 -6.23 11.46 -2.03
N SER A 59 -6.47 10.46 -1.18
CA SER A 59 -7.74 10.38 -0.45
C SER A 59 -7.92 11.47 0.61
N GLY A 60 -6.84 12.18 0.97
CA GLY A 60 -6.80 13.21 2.01
C GLY A 60 -6.16 12.75 3.33
N LEU A 61 -5.58 11.54 3.40
CA LEU A 61 -4.87 11.11 4.60
C LEU A 61 -3.43 11.64 4.63
N SER A 62 -2.83 11.63 5.83
CA SER A 62 -1.40 11.88 6.04
C SER A 62 -0.75 10.61 6.63
N PRO A 63 -0.34 9.64 5.78
CA PRO A 63 0.19 8.37 6.25
C PRO A 63 1.58 8.52 6.87
N ARG A 64 1.89 7.69 7.87
CA ARG A 64 3.24 7.51 8.39
C ARG A 64 3.96 6.43 7.58
N TYR A 65 4.82 6.84 6.66
CA TYR A 65 5.59 5.91 5.86
C TYR A 65 6.89 5.50 6.56
N SER A 66 7.04 4.20 6.83
CA SER A 66 8.20 3.62 7.52
C SER A 66 9.24 3.01 6.57
N GLY A 67 8.95 2.91 5.27
CA GLY A 67 9.87 2.33 4.31
C GLY A 67 10.02 0.81 4.48
N LEU A 68 11.27 0.33 4.43
CA LEU A 68 11.60 -1.08 4.65
C LEU A 68 11.40 -1.44 6.13
N CYS A 69 10.53 -2.40 6.42
CA CYS A 69 10.32 -2.93 7.76
C CYS A 69 9.95 -4.41 7.72
N THR A 70 10.00 -5.07 8.88
CA THR A 70 9.43 -6.41 9.07
C THR A 70 8.01 -6.28 9.61
N VAL A 71 7.14 -7.23 9.25
CA VAL A 71 5.87 -7.41 9.96
C VAL A 71 6.21 -8.22 11.22
N PRO A 72 5.94 -7.73 12.44
CA PRO A 72 6.20 -8.49 13.66
C PRO A 72 5.37 -9.78 13.66
N VAL A 73 5.96 -10.86 14.20
CA VAL A 73 5.37 -12.20 14.27
C VAL A 73 4.36 -12.28 15.40
#